data_AF-A0A183E2H2-F1
#
_entry.id   AF-A0A183E2H2-F1
#
_cell.length_a   1.000
_cell.length_b   1.000
_cell.length_c   1.000
_cell.angle_alpha   90.00
_cell.angle_beta   90.00
_cell.angle_gamma   90.00
#
_symmetry.space_group_name_H-M   'P 1'
#
loop_
_entity.id
_entity.type
_entity.pdbx_description
1 polymer ?
#
loop_
_entity_poly.entity_id
_entity_poly.type
_entity_poly.pdbx_seq_one_letter_code
_entity_poly.pdbx_strand_id
1 'polypeptide(L)'
;MFYVFYVNEGSLHALEVSVALCSVHNLQCAIEKALLISGGEGLLQEKQVSHYRGAGTESNPVFLFRKLYKDGNKYAELFNSLFDELRNLDSAPVSRSVVTRYREASRLGLKIAETGLQHCGRLVQDHQLLHHGWLALISNLCESRTQIDKKSERFFARYERLKTMRTKAESLMQDFDSVLHTLQQIKIPSSLLCNSCKTQGGTKAIEDCTLYDYIARADPQNSLEEMTEQTNDAEYKQVTANMKYVNELVNNPEMRHIRGMNTRLTQLDSMFHKKGRKCIALVVAAVIFFT
;
A
#
# COMPACT_ATOMS: atom_id res chain seq x y z
N MET A 1 17.62 6.47 20.67
CA MET A 1 16.70 5.36 20.35
C MET A 1 15.99 5.66 19.05
N PHE A 2 15.64 4.65 18.27
CA PHE A 2 14.84 4.75 17.06
C PHE A 2 13.46 4.14 17.30
N TYR A 3 12.37 4.84 16.99
CA TYR A 3 11.02 4.44 17.39
C TYR A 3 10.17 3.95 16.21
N VAL A 4 9.52 2.79 16.41
CA VAL A 4 8.56 2.20 15.47
C VAL A 4 7.23 2.02 16.19
N PHE A 5 6.14 2.53 15.59
CA PHE A 5 4.80 2.39 16.12
C PHE A 5 4.06 1.27 15.40
N TYR A 6 3.65 0.27 16.16
CA TYR A 6 2.95 -0.91 15.66
C TYR A 6 1.47 -0.56 15.62
N VAL A 7 1.00 -0.05 14.48
CA VAL A 7 -0.35 0.53 14.32
C VAL A 7 -1.46 -0.46 14.70
N ASN A 8 -1.19 -1.75 14.58
CA ASN A 8 -2.17 -2.79 14.85
C ASN A 8 -2.17 -3.18 16.34
N GLU A 9 -1.02 -3.07 17.01
CA GLU A 9 -0.88 -3.35 18.45
C GLU A 9 -1.19 -2.11 19.28
N GLY A 10 -1.17 -0.93 18.67
CA GLY A 10 -1.34 0.34 19.36
C GLY A 10 -0.17 0.65 20.30
N SER A 11 1.03 0.17 19.99
CA SER A 11 2.20 0.25 20.86
C SER A 11 3.41 0.87 20.17
N LEU A 12 4.16 1.66 20.95
CA LEU A 12 5.44 2.23 20.53
C LEU A 12 6.61 1.36 20.99
N HIS A 13 7.49 0.99 20.06
CA HIS A 13 8.68 0.19 20.33
C HIS A 13 9.94 1.00 20.07
N ALA A 14 10.87 0.97 21.03
CA ALA A 14 12.18 1.57 20.89
C ALA A 14 13.21 0.52 20.44
N LEU A 15 13.87 0.81 19.33
CA LEU A 15 14.99 0.05 18.78
C LEU A 15 16.31 0.80 19.06
N GLU A 16 17.41 0.06 19.06
CA GLU A 16 18.73 0.66 19.17
C GLU A 16 19.03 1.62 18.01
N VAL A 17 19.84 2.65 18.29
CA VAL A 17 20.22 3.67 17.29
C VAL A 17 21.02 3.06 16.14
N SER A 18 21.73 1.96 16.39
CA SER A 18 22.44 1.16 15.37
C SER A 18 21.53 0.76 14.21
N VAL A 19 20.25 0.49 14.49
CA VAL A 19 19.23 0.15 13.47
C VAL A 19 18.94 1.32 12.52
N ALA A 20 19.03 2.57 13.00
CA ALA A 20 18.80 3.76 12.16
C ALA A 20 19.96 4.06 11.19
N LEU A 21 21.13 3.43 11.40
CA LEU A 21 22.30 3.55 10.53
C LEU A 21 22.29 2.50 9.40
N CYS A 22 21.42 1.49 9.51
CA CYS A 22 21.27 0.45 8.51
C CYS A 22 20.38 0.90 7.33
N SER A 23 20.42 0.12 6.26
CA SER A 23 19.47 0.26 5.16
C SER A 23 18.05 -0.07 5.61
N VAL A 24 17.06 0.53 4.93
CA VAL A 24 15.65 0.16 5.09
C VAL A 24 15.44 -1.32 4.78
N HIS A 25 16.18 -1.89 3.83
CA HIS A 25 16.15 -3.33 3.55
C HIS A 25 16.44 -4.17 4.80
N ASN A 26 17.48 -3.84 5.57
CA ASN A 26 17.83 -4.57 6.80
C ASN A 26 16.73 -4.44 7.86
N LEU A 27 16.11 -3.25 7.96
CA LEU A 27 14.96 -3.03 8.85
C LEU A 27 13.74 -3.84 8.40
N GLN A 28 13.47 -3.92 7.09
CA GLN A 28 12.36 -4.68 6.52
C GLN A 28 12.57 -6.19 6.65
N CYS A 29 13.79 -6.70 6.50
CA CYS A 29 14.10 -8.12 6.75
C CYS A 29 13.84 -8.52 8.21
N ALA A 30 14.01 -7.60 9.16
CA ALA A 30 13.71 -7.84 10.56
C ALA A 30 12.21 -7.76 10.90
N ILE A 31 11.41 -7.04 10.10
CA ILE A 31 10.04 -6.62 10.48
C ILE A 31 8.95 -7.01 9.43
N GLU A 32 9.34 -7.57 8.29
CA GLU A 32 8.54 -8.31 7.31
C GLU A 32 7.34 -7.58 6.65
N LYS A 33 7.21 -6.23 6.71
CA LYS A 33 5.95 -5.55 6.29
C LYS A 33 6.10 -4.09 5.84
N ALA A 34 4.98 -3.51 5.38
CA ALA A 34 4.85 -2.13 4.94
C ALA A 34 5.15 -1.13 6.07
N LEU A 35 6.16 -0.30 5.84
CA LEU A 35 6.59 0.78 6.72
C LEU A 35 6.24 2.11 6.05
N LEU A 36 5.57 2.99 6.79
CA LEU A 36 5.24 4.35 6.36
C LEU A 36 5.80 5.36 7.36
N ILE A 37 6.25 6.52 6.87
CA ILE A 37 6.48 7.69 7.72
C ILE A 37 5.23 8.57 7.78
N SER A 38 5.23 9.55 8.69
CA SER A 38 4.23 10.62 8.69
C SER A 38 4.14 11.27 7.30
N GLY A 39 2.91 11.41 6.79
CA GLY A 39 2.66 11.86 5.42
C GLY A 39 2.46 10.73 4.41
N GLY A 40 2.70 9.47 4.80
CA GLY A 40 2.38 8.31 3.97
C GLY A 40 3.45 7.93 2.95
N GLU A 41 4.65 8.48 3.06
CA GLU A 41 5.77 8.05 2.23
C GLU A 41 6.25 6.66 2.69
N GLY A 42 6.40 5.74 1.73
CA GLY A 42 6.95 4.42 1.96
C GLY A 42 8.48 4.46 2.02
N LEU A 43 9.08 3.66 2.90
CA LEU A 43 10.53 3.60 3.01
C LEU A 43 11.12 2.79 1.85
N LEU A 44 12.08 3.38 1.14
CA LEU A 44 12.78 2.81 -0.01
C LEU A 44 13.92 1.91 0.47
N GLN A 45 13.94 0.67 0.02
CA GLN A 45 14.88 -0.37 0.48
C GLN A 45 16.35 0.05 0.43
N GLU A 46 16.73 0.78 -0.62
CA GLU A 46 18.12 1.18 -0.86
C GLU A 46 18.56 2.40 -0.05
N LYS A 47 17.62 3.11 0.56
CA LYS A 47 17.94 4.26 1.40
C LYS A 47 18.30 3.83 2.81
N GLN A 48 19.16 4.60 3.47
CA GLN A 48 19.36 4.47 4.90
C GLN A 48 18.14 4.98 5.65
N VAL A 49 17.85 4.41 6.81
CA VAL A 49 16.75 4.85 7.67
C VAL A 49 16.92 6.32 8.08
N SER A 50 18.16 6.76 8.31
CA SER A 50 18.54 8.15 8.59
C SER A 50 18.19 9.18 7.49
N HIS A 51 17.91 8.72 6.26
CA HIS A 51 17.50 9.58 5.16
C HIS A 51 16.17 10.30 5.45
N TYR A 52 15.29 9.66 6.22
CA TYR A 52 13.98 10.17 6.58
C TYR A 52 14.08 11.10 7.79
N ARG A 53 14.52 12.34 7.55
CA ARG A 53 14.73 13.33 8.61
C ARG A 53 13.48 13.53 9.46
N GLY A 54 13.65 13.44 10.77
CA GLY A 54 12.58 13.62 11.75
C GLY A 54 11.69 12.40 11.97
N ALA A 55 11.82 11.34 11.16
CA ALA A 55 11.15 10.06 11.39
C ALA A 55 11.93 9.21 12.40
N GLY A 56 11.22 8.29 13.08
CA GLY A 56 11.83 7.39 14.07
C GLY A 56 12.07 8.04 15.44
N THR A 57 11.38 9.13 15.75
CA THR A 57 11.38 9.76 17.07
C THR A 57 10.14 9.34 17.86
N GLU A 58 10.11 9.55 19.17
CA GLU A 58 8.97 9.20 20.01
C GLU A 58 7.67 9.90 19.55
N SER A 59 7.76 11.17 19.14
CA SER A 59 6.63 11.96 18.64
C SER A 59 6.33 11.77 17.15
N ASN A 60 7.26 11.18 16.38
CA ASN A 60 7.11 10.93 14.96
C ASN A 60 7.79 9.59 14.58
N PRO A 61 7.19 8.46 14.99
CA PRO A 61 7.75 7.14 14.74
C PRO A 61 7.54 6.69 13.29
N VAL A 62 8.20 5.59 12.91
CA VAL A 62 7.85 4.88 11.68
C VAL A 62 6.65 3.96 11.96
N PHE A 63 5.63 3.99 11.11
CA PHE A 63 4.39 3.24 11.28
C PHE A 63 4.46 1.88 10.59
N LEU A 64 4.14 0.81 11.34
CA LEU A 64 4.14 -0.57 10.88
C LEU A 64 2.73 -1.17 10.85
N PHE A 65 2.34 -1.76 9.72
CA PHE A 65 1.05 -2.41 9.50
C PHE A 65 1.17 -3.95 9.38
N ARG A 66 0.40 -4.70 10.18
CA ARG A 66 0.45 -6.17 10.37
C ARG A 66 -0.94 -6.74 10.67
N LYS A 67 -1.23 -7.93 10.15
CA LYS A 67 -2.43 -8.73 10.48
C LYS A 67 -2.29 -9.34 11.90
N LEU A 68 -3.27 -9.10 12.78
CA LEU A 68 -3.20 -9.33 14.23
C LEU A 68 -3.67 -10.71 14.73
N TYR A 69 -3.16 -11.04 15.92
CA TYR A 69 -3.80 -11.81 17.00
C TYR A 69 -4.00 -10.90 18.23
N LYS A 70 -4.96 -11.25 19.10
CA LYS A 70 -5.36 -10.48 20.30
C LYS A 70 -4.38 -10.63 21.46
N ASP A 71 -4.25 -9.60 22.30
CA ASP A 71 -3.58 -9.67 23.60
C ASP A 71 -4.54 -9.33 24.76
N GLY A 72 -4.26 -9.86 25.96
CA GLY A 72 -5.13 -9.87 27.13
C GLY A 72 -4.89 -8.75 28.14
N ASN A 73 -5.94 -8.35 28.87
CA ASN A 73 -5.95 -7.18 29.75
C ASN A 73 -5.43 -7.48 31.18
N LYS A 74 -4.14 -7.22 31.43
CA LYS A 74 -3.48 -7.42 32.74
C LYS A 74 -3.93 -6.43 33.84
N TYR A 75 -4.58 -5.32 33.51
CA TYR A 75 -5.00 -4.31 34.49
C TYR A 75 -6.25 -4.72 35.27
N ALA A 76 -7.11 -5.54 34.67
CA ALA A 76 -8.31 -6.06 35.33
C ALA A 76 -7.96 -6.90 36.57
N GLU A 77 -6.89 -7.70 36.49
CA GLU A 77 -6.46 -8.61 37.56
C GLU A 77 -5.99 -7.86 38.81
N LEU A 78 -5.25 -6.76 38.65
CA LEU A 78 -4.74 -5.93 39.75
C LEU A 78 -5.85 -5.21 40.53
N PHE A 79 -6.86 -4.69 39.83
CA PHE A 79 -8.02 -4.07 40.47
C PHE A 79 -8.85 -5.08 41.25
N ASN A 80 -9.10 -6.25 40.67
CA ASN A 80 -9.84 -7.32 41.33
C ASN A 80 -9.18 -7.73 42.64
N SER A 81 -7.85 -7.89 42.65
CA SER A 81 -7.09 -8.22 43.86
C SER A 81 -7.21 -7.15 44.98
N LEU A 82 -7.21 -5.85 44.64
CA LEU A 82 -7.36 -4.78 45.64
C LEU A 82 -8.79 -4.75 46.21
N PHE A 83 -9.80 -4.91 45.36
CA PHE A 83 -11.19 -4.92 45.79
C PHE A 83 -11.52 -6.10 46.69
N ASP A 84 -10.97 -7.28 46.39
CA ASP A 84 -11.12 -8.46 47.24
C ASP A 84 -10.46 -8.25 48.61
N GLU A 85 -9.28 -7.61 48.66
CA GLU A 85 -8.62 -7.28 49.94
C GLU A 85 -9.44 -6.28 50.77
N LEU A 86 -9.97 -5.21 50.15
CA LEU A 86 -10.80 -4.22 50.84
C LEU A 86 -12.10 -4.84 51.37
N ARG A 87 -12.75 -5.72 50.61
CA ARG A 87 -13.95 -6.44 51.03
C ARG A 87 -13.69 -7.38 52.21
N ASN A 88 -12.52 -8.01 52.24
CA ASN A 88 -12.08 -8.85 53.37
C ASN A 88 -11.76 -8.03 54.63
N LEU A 89 -11.31 -6.78 54.47
CA LEU A 89 -11.05 -5.87 55.60
C LEU A 89 -12.34 -5.27 56.18
N ASP A 90 -13.33 -4.94 55.34
CA ASP A 90 -14.63 -4.39 55.78
C ASP A 90 -15.45 -5.37 56.65
N SER A 91 -15.21 -6.68 56.49
CA SER A 91 -15.90 -7.73 57.28
C SER A 91 -15.17 -8.13 58.56
N ALA A 92 -13.96 -7.60 58.81
CA ALA A 92 -13.15 -7.94 59.97
C ALA A 92 -13.46 -7.07 61.19
N PRO A 93 -13.40 -7.60 62.43
CA PRO A 93 -13.57 -6.81 63.65
C PRO A 93 -12.43 -5.78 63.80
N VAL A 94 -12.79 -4.58 64.27
CA VAL A 94 -11.85 -3.46 64.41
C VAL A 94 -10.71 -3.82 65.35
N SER A 95 -9.49 -3.76 64.83
CA SER A 95 -8.26 -4.06 65.55
C SER A 95 -7.09 -3.27 64.99
N ARG A 96 -6.01 -3.16 65.77
CA ARG A 96 -4.79 -2.43 65.35
C ARG A 96 -4.14 -3.05 64.11
N SER A 97 -4.24 -4.36 63.94
CA SER A 97 -3.79 -5.07 62.73
C SER A 97 -4.63 -4.72 61.51
N VAL A 98 -5.97 -4.69 61.64
CA VAL A 98 -6.88 -4.27 60.56
C VAL A 98 -6.62 -2.83 60.14
N VAL A 99 -6.43 -1.90 61.09
CA VAL A 99 -6.07 -0.49 60.78
C VAL A 99 -4.75 -0.39 60.02
N THR A 100 -3.77 -1.23 60.36
CA THR A 100 -2.48 -1.26 59.64
C THR A 100 -2.65 -1.78 58.21
N ARG A 101 -3.46 -2.82 58.00
CA ARG A 101 -3.76 -3.36 56.67
C ARG A 101 -4.58 -2.39 55.81
N TYR A 102 -5.53 -1.65 56.38
CA TYR A 102 -6.21 -0.56 55.65
C TYR A 102 -5.24 0.50 55.15
N ARG A 103 -4.23 0.86 55.94
CA ARG A 103 -3.19 1.79 55.52
C ARG A 103 -2.37 1.24 54.34
N GLU A 104 -2.04 -0.05 54.36
CA GLU A 104 -1.32 -0.73 53.28
C GLU A 104 -2.16 -0.82 52.01
N ALA A 105 -3.42 -1.26 52.11
CA ALA A 105 -4.38 -1.30 51.01
C ALA A 105 -4.62 0.10 50.42
N SER A 106 -4.68 1.14 51.26
CA SER A 106 -4.80 2.53 50.81
C SER A 106 -3.56 2.99 50.03
N ARG A 107 -2.36 2.63 50.48
CA ARG A 107 -1.10 2.92 49.77
C ARG A 107 -1.03 2.18 48.44
N LEU A 108 -1.45 0.91 48.41
CA LEU A 108 -1.55 0.12 47.19
C LEU A 108 -2.57 0.73 46.22
N GLY A 109 -3.75 1.15 46.71
CA GLY A 109 -4.77 1.84 45.93
C GLY A 109 -4.27 3.15 45.32
N LEU A 110 -3.50 3.95 46.06
CA LEU A 110 -2.86 5.15 45.52
C LEU A 110 -1.88 4.81 44.40
N LYS A 111 -1.01 3.81 44.59
CA LYS A 111 -0.06 3.36 43.57
C LYS A 111 -0.76 2.82 42.31
N ILE A 112 -1.85 2.07 42.48
CA ILE A 112 -2.69 1.57 41.37
C ILE A 112 -3.32 2.76 40.62
N ALA A 113 -3.83 3.76 41.33
CA ALA A 113 -4.42 4.95 40.72
C ALA A 113 -3.38 5.78 39.93
N GLU A 114 -2.18 5.99 40.49
CA GLU A 114 -1.07 6.67 39.81
C GLU A 114 -0.62 5.90 38.55
N THR A 115 -0.46 4.58 38.68
CA THR A 115 -0.10 3.71 37.55
C THR A 115 -1.19 3.71 36.48
N GLY A 116 -2.46 3.68 36.88
CA GLY A 116 -3.61 3.78 35.98
C GLY A 116 -3.68 5.12 35.26
N LEU A 117 -3.37 6.23 35.95
CA LEU A 117 -3.32 7.56 35.32
C LEU A 117 -2.19 7.65 34.30
N GLN A 118 -0.99 7.14 34.63
CA GLN A 118 0.12 7.05 33.68
C GLN A 118 -0.24 6.18 32.48
N HIS A 119 -0.92 5.06 32.70
CA HIS A 119 -1.39 4.19 31.62
C HIS A 119 -2.40 4.90 30.72
N CYS A 120 -3.36 5.64 31.30
CA CYS A 120 -4.30 6.44 30.52
C CYS A 120 -3.59 7.52 29.70
N GLY A 121 -2.58 8.19 30.27
CA GLY A 121 -1.73 9.14 29.54
C GLY A 121 -1.04 8.49 28.33
N ARG A 122 -0.48 7.29 28.51
CA ARG A 122 0.11 6.51 27.42
C ARG A 122 -0.92 6.11 26.38
N LEU A 123 -2.08 5.59 26.80
CA LEU A 123 -3.17 5.24 25.88
C LEU A 123 -3.60 6.43 25.01
N VAL A 124 -3.67 7.64 25.56
CA VAL A 124 -3.99 8.85 24.78
C VAL A 124 -2.90 9.12 23.74
N GLN A 125 -1.62 9.03 24.12
CA GLN A 125 -0.50 9.18 23.19
C GLN A 125 -0.52 8.10 22.10
N ASP A 126 -0.75 6.84 22.47
CA ASP A 126 -0.87 5.72 21.54
C ASP A 126 -2.04 5.93 20.58
N HIS A 127 -3.18 6.46 21.03
CA HIS A 127 -4.32 6.80 20.17
C HIS A 127 -4.01 7.95 19.19
N GLN A 128 -3.23 8.95 19.63
CA GLN A 128 -2.75 9.99 18.72
C GLN A 128 -1.82 9.39 17.66
N LEU A 129 -0.92 8.49 18.04
CA LEU A 129 -0.04 7.80 17.10
C LEU A 129 -0.82 6.88 16.15
N LEU A 130 -1.85 6.17 16.63
CA LEU A 130 -2.79 5.42 15.80
C LEU A 130 -3.45 6.32 14.75
N HIS A 131 -3.87 7.52 15.15
CA HIS A 131 -4.44 8.50 14.22
C HIS A 131 -3.45 8.91 13.15
N HIS A 132 -2.23 9.27 13.54
CA HIS A 132 -1.19 9.66 12.59
C HIS A 132 -0.82 8.52 11.64
N GLY A 133 -0.69 7.30 12.14
CA GLY A 133 -0.45 6.12 11.33
C GLY A 133 -1.58 5.90 10.32
N TRP A 134 -2.83 6.03 10.74
CA TRP A 134 -3.98 5.96 9.83
C TRP A 134 -3.93 7.03 8.74
N LEU A 135 -3.66 8.29 9.10
CA LEU A 135 -3.52 9.37 8.12
C LEU A 135 -2.39 9.10 7.13
N ALA A 136 -1.25 8.57 7.61
CA ALA A 136 -0.15 8.16 6.74
C ALA A 136 -0.59 7.06 5.77
N LEU A 137 -1.32 6.05 6.22
CA LEU A 137 -1.87 5.00 5.36
C LEU A 137 -2.82 5.57 4.30
N ILE A 138 -3.76 6.43 4.69
CA ILE A 138 -4.70 7.05 3.75
C ILE A 138 -3.96 7.90 2.71
N SER A 139 -2.98 8.69 3.15
CA SER A 139 -2.14 9.49 2.24
C SER A 139 -1.39 8.60 1.24
N ASN A 140 -0.80 7.50 1.70
CA ASN A 140 -0.11 6.53 0.85
C ASN A 140 -1.05 5.90 -0.21
N LEU A 141 -2.26 5.52 0.21
CA LEU A 141 -3.26 4.95 -0.69
C LEU A 141 -3.75 5.97 -1.73
N CYS A 142 -3.93 7.23 -1.33
CA CYS A 142 -4.30 8.31 -2.25
C CYS A 142 -3.19 8.56 -3.30
N GLU A 143 -1.94 8.65 -2.88
CA GLU A 143 -0.80 8.82 -3.80
C GLU A 143 -0.65 7.62 -4.75
N SER A 144 -0.76 6.40 -4.22
CA SER A 144 -0.73 5.17 -5.02
C SER A 144 -1.83 5.15 -6.08
N ARG A 145 -3.05 5.59 -5.72
CA ARG A 145 -4.14 5.76 -6.69
C ARG A 145 -3.78 6.76 -7.77
N THR A 146 -3.29 7.95 -7.43
CA THR A 146 -2.90 8.97 -8.41
C THR A 146 -1.83 8.45 -9.38
N GLN A 147 -0.90 7.62 -8.90
CA GLN A 147 0.10 6.98 -9.76
C GLN A 147 -0.50 5.94 -10.71
N ILE A 148 -1.48 5.16 -10.24
CA ILE A 148 -2.21 4.21 -11.07
C ILE A 148 -3.06 4.96 -12.11
N ASP A 149 -3.74 6.04 -11.74
CA ASP A 149 -4.50 6.91 -12.66
C ASP A 149 -3.59 7.42 -13.80
N LYS A 150 -2.42 7.99 -13.47
CA LYS A 150 -1.45 8.45 -14.48
C LYS A 150 -0.91 7.32 -15.38
N LYS A 151 -0.81 6.10 -14.86
CA LYS A 151 -0.37 4.94 -15.66
C LYS A 151 -1.48 4.43 -16.56
N SER A 152 -2.72 4.42 -16.08
CA SER A 152 -3.89 3.99 -16.86
C SER A 152 -4.19 4.98 -17.99
N GLU A 153 -4.11 6.29 -17.74
CA GLU A 153 -4.24 7.32 -18.79
C GLU A 153 -3.23 7.09 -19.93
N ARG A 154 -1.96 6.84 -19.59
CA ARG A 154 -0.92 6.53 -20.59
C ARG A 154 -1.18 5.23 -21.34
N PHE A 155 -1.67 4.20 -20.65
CA PHE A 155 -2.07 2.95 -21.27
C PHE A 155 -3.22 3.15 -22.26
N PHE A 156 -4.28 3.85 -21.86
CA PHE A 156 -5.43 4.11 -22.72
C PHE A 156 -5.06 4.97 -23.94
N ALA A 157 -4.24 6.00 -23.76
CA ALA A 157 -3.75 6.81 -24.87
C ALA A 157 -2.94 5.98 -25.89
N ARG A 158 -2.10 5.05 -25.40
CA ARG A 158 -1.35 4.12 -26.26
C ARG A 158 -2.27 3.14 -26.96
N TYR A 159 -3.26 2.59 -26.25
CA TYR A 159 -4.21 1.65 -26.80
C TYR A 159 -5.04 2.27 -27.93
N GLU A 160 -5.59 3.47 -27.73
CA GLU A 160 -6.33 4.17 -28.78
C GLU A 160 -5.47 4.47 -30.01
N ARG A 161 -4.19 4.79 -29.82
CA ARG A 161 -3.24 4.93 -30.93
C ARG A 161 -3.02 3.62 -31.68
N LEU A 162 -2.88 2.50 -30.97
CA LEU A 162 -2.73 1.18 -31.60
C LEU A 162 -3.99 0.77 -32.36
N LYS A 163 -5.16 0.99 -31.75
CA LYS A 163 -6.46 0.72 -32.38
C LYS A 163 -6.63 1.52 -33.68
N THR A 164 -6.30 2.82 -33.67
CA THR A 164 -6.37 3.64 -34.89
C THR A 164 -5.35 3.23 -35.95
N MET A 165 -4.14 2.83 -35.57
CA MET A 165 -3.15 2.27 -36.50
C MET A 165 -3.64 0.96 -37.12
N ARG A 166 -4.23 0.08 -36.32
CA ARG A 166 -4.82 -1.18 -36.78
C ARG A 166 -5.95 -0.93 -37.78
N THR A 167 -6.91 -0.06 -37.48
CA THR A 167 -8.00 0.26 -38.42
C THR A 167 -7.46 0.81 -39.74
N LYS A 168 -6.40 1.61 -39.71
CA LYS A 168 -5.72 2.08 -40.94
C LYS A 168 -5.04 0.93 -41.69
N ALA A 169 -4.34 0.04 -40.99
CA ALA A 169 -3.71 -1.12 -41.59
C ALA A 169 -4.75 -2.07 -42.21
N GLU A 170 -5.85 -2.37 -41.51
CA GLU A 170 -6.99 -3.14 -42.02
C GLU A 170 -7.57 -2.49 -43.29
N SER A 171 -7.74 -1.17 -43.31
CA SER A 171 -8.22 -0.47 -44.51
C SER A 171 -7.24 -0.54 -45.69
N LEU A 172 -5.94 -0.51 -45.43
CA LEU A 172 -4.91 -0.67 -46.47
C LEU A 172 -4.88 -2.12 -46.98
N MET A 173 -5.15 -3.08 -46.11
CA MET A 173 -5.15 -4.50 -46.43
C MET A 173 -6.45 -4.98 -47.10
N GLN A 174 -7.53 -4.17 -47.09
CA GLN A 174 -8.87 -4.57 -47.53
C GLN A 174 -8.92 -5.07 -48.99
N ASP A 175 -8.06 -4.54 -49.87
CA ASP A 175 -7.95 -4.94 -51.27
C ASP A 175 -6.64 -5.69 -51.58
N PHE A 176 -5.84 -6.00 -50.56
CA PHE A 176 -4.48 -6.49 -50.75
C PHE A 176 -4.44 -7.86 -51.44
N ASP A 177 -5.38 -8.75 -51.12
CA ASP A 177 -5.51 -10.05 -51.78
C ASP A 177 -5.80 -9.90 -53.28
N SER A 178 -6.58 -8.89 -53.67
CA SER A 178 -6.89 -8.61 -55.07
C SER A 178 -5.65 -8.09 -55.83
N VAL A 179 -4.82 -7.29 -55.16
CA VAL A 179 -3.54 -6.80 -55.69
C VAL A 179 -2.55 -7.95 -55.82
N LEU A 180 -2.42 -8.80 -54.79
CA LEU A 180 -1.57 -10.00 -54.83
C LEU A 180 -1.96 -10.92 -55.98
N HIS A 181 -3.25 -11.21 -56.15
CA HIS A 181 -3.74 -12.02 -57.25
C HIS A 181 -3.43 -11.36 -58.61
N THR A 182 -3.58 -10.04 -58.73
CA THR A 182 -3.21 -9.30 -59.96
C THR A 182 -1.71 -9.41 -60.25
N LEU A 183 -0.85 -9.26 -59.24
CA LEU A 183 0.61 -9.38 -59.38
C LEU A 183 1.06 -10.80 -59.79
N GLN A 184 0.34 -11.83 -59.34
CA GLN A 184 0.58 -13.22 -59.73
C GLN A 184 0.16 -13.50 -61.18
N GLN A 185 -0.80 -12.75 -61.74
CA GLN A 185 -1.22 -12.91 -63.13
C GLN A 185 -0.30 -12.21 -64.14
N ILE A 186 0.46 -11.19 -63.72
CA ILE A 186 1.37 -10.45 -64.59
C ILE A 186 2.66 -11.26 -64.79
N LYS A 187 2.80 -11.90 -65.95
CA LYS A 187 4.05 -12.57 -66.35
C LYS A 187 5.05 -11.55 -66.86
N ILE A 188 6.29 -11.62 -66.37
CA ILE A 188 7.40 -10.84 -66.90
C ILE A 188 8.14 -11.69 -67.93
N PRO A 189 8.17 -11.28 -69.22
CA PRO A 189 8.95 -11.98 -70.22
C PRO A 189 10.44 -11.99 -69.85
N SER A 190 11.06 -13.17 -69.96
CA SER A 190 12.50 -13.40 -69.78
C SER A 190 13.41 -12.42 -70.55
N SER A 191 12.95 -11.87 -71.68
CA SER A 191 13.69 -10.85 -72.45
C SER A 191 13.88 -9.52 -71.71
N LEU A 192 12.95 -9.13 -70.83
CA LEU A 192 13.05 -7.91 -70.01
C LEU A 192 13.91 -8.12 -68.77
N LEU A 193 13.97 -9.35 -68.27
CA LEU A 193 14.77 -9.76 -67.11
C LEU A 193 16.28 -9.89 -67.44
N CYS A 194 16.65 -10.03 -68.72
CA CYS A 194 18.05 -10.09 -69.17
C CYS A 194 18.89 -8.85 -68.82
N ASN A 195 18.28 -7.69 -68.56
CA ASN A 195 19.00 -6.45 -68.25
C ASN A 195 19.26 -6.26 -66.74
N SER A 196 18.47 -6.87 -65.85
CA SER A 196 18.66 -6.76 -64.40
C SER A 196 19.76 -7.67 -63.84
N CYS A 197 20.13 -8.75 -64.55
CA CYS A 197 21.20 -9.68 -64.14
C CYS A 197 22.61 -9.28 -64.58
N LYS A 198 22.81 -8.21 -65.36
CA LYS A 198 24.16 -7.80 -65.81
C LYS A 198 25.07 -7.28 -64.69
N THR A 199 24.51 -7.03 -63.50
CA THR A 199 25.23 -6.54 -62.32
C THR A 199 25.72 -7.64 -61.38
N GLN A 200 25.32 -8.90 -61.56
CA GLN A 200 25.82 -10.02 -60.75
C GLN A 200 26.09 -11.23 -61.66
N GLY A 201 27.38 -11.51 -61.92
CA GLY A 201 27.86 -12.46 -62.92
C GLY A 201 27.52 -13.93 -62.67
N GLY A 202 26.24 -14.29 -62.82
CA GLY A 202 25.74 -15.66 -62.71
C GLY A 202 24.99 -16.10 -63.96
N THR A 203 25.52 -17.12 -64.65
CA THR A 203 24.93 -17.77 -65.82
C THR A 203 23.82 -18.74 -65.39
N LYS A 204 22.63 -18.25 -65.04
CA LYS A 204 21.43 -19.09 -64.90
C LYS A 204 20.34 -18.62 -65.86
N ALA A 205 19.74 -19.58 -66.57
CA ALA A 205 18.61 -19.32 -67.45
C ALA A 205 17.51 -18.62 -66.65
N ILE A 206 17.08 -17.47 -67.15
CA ILE A 206 16.05 -16.66 -66.53
C ILE A 206 14.71 -17.34 -66.84
N GLU A 207 14.16 -18.05 -65.86
CA GLU A 207 12.79 -18.55 -65.90
C GLU A 207 11.81 -17.36 -65.92
N ASP A 208 10.78 -17.45 -66.75
CA ASP A 208 9.65 -16.53 -66.71
C ASP A 208 9.07 -16.56 -65.29
N CYS A 209 9.05 -15.41 -64.62
CA CYS A 209 8.49 -15.28 -63.28
C CYS A 209 7.35 -14.26 -63.27
N THR A 210 6.48 -14.35 -62.28
CA THR A 210 5.43 -13.35 -62.09
C THR A 210 6.04 -12.06 -61.52
N LEU A 211 5.31 -10.96 -61.62
CA LEU A 211 5.71 -9.72 -60.97
C LEU A 211 5.78 -9.87 -59.44
N TYR A 212 4.90 -10.71 -58.87
CA TYR A 212 4.98 -11.11 -57.47
C TYR A 212 6.32 -11.78 -57.13
N ASP A 213 6.71 -12.80 -57.89
CA ASP A 213 7.98 -13.53 -57.67
C ASP A 213 9.20 -12.61 -57.78
N TYR A 214 9.15 -11.64 -58.69
CA TYR A 214 10.21 -10.67 -58.88
C TYR A 214 10.35 -9.73 -57.66
N ILE A 215 9.24 -9.25 -57.10
CA ILE A 215 9.23 -8.36 -55.92
C ILE A 215 9.66 -9.13 -54.67
N ALA A 216 9.15 -10.35 -54.46
CA ALA A 216 9.49 -11.19 -53.31
C ALA A 216 10.99 -11.55 -53.28
N ARG A 217 11.65 -11.66 -54.45
CA ARG A 217 13.11 -11.86 -54.56
C ARG A 217 13.92 -10.61 -54.23
N ALA A 218 13.33 -9.42 -54.34
CA ALA A 218 14.02 -8.15 -54.09
C ALA A 218 14.06 -7.75 -52.61
N ASP A 219 13.06 -8.16 -51.81
CA ASP A 219 13.05 -7.98 -50.34
C ASP A 219 12.62 -9.27 -49.61
N PRO A 220 13.54 -10.25 -49.46
CA PRO A 220 13.23 -11.53 -48.82
C PRO A 220 13.10 -11.47 -47.29
N GLN A 221 13.33 -10.31 -46.65
CA GLN A 221 13.26 -10.19 -45.19
C GLN A 221 11.93 -9.66 -44.65
N ASN A 222 11.04 -9.15 -45.51
CA ASN A 222 9.70 -8.71 -45.12
C ASN A 222 8.64 -9.52 -45.87
N SER A 223 8.09 -10.56 -45.24
CA SER A 223 6.86 -11.20 -45.72
C SER A 223 5.67 -10.28 -45.39
N LEU A 224 4.84 -10.02 -46.39
CA LEU A 224 3.59 -9.26 -46.24
C LEU A 224 2.54 -10.02 -45.41
N GLU A 225 2.69 -11.33 -45.22
CA GLU A 225 1.75 -12.16 -44.47
C GLU A 225 1.90 -11.98 -42.94
N GLU A 226 3.08 -11.60 -42.45
CA GLU A 226 3.38 -11.42 -41.01
C GLU A 226 2.76 -10.15 -40.39
N MET A 227 2.20 -9.24 -41.20
CA MET A 227 1.65 -7.95 -40.72
C MET A 227 0.26 -8.04 -40.06
N THR A 228 -0.37 -9.22 -40.05
CA THR A 228 -1.79 -9.38 -39.64
C THR A 228 -2.01 -9.76 -38.18
N GLU A 229 -0.96 -10.04 -37.41
CA GLU A 229 -1.10 -10.55 -36.06
C GLU A 229 -0.80 -9.53 -34.95
N GLN A 230 -1.77 -9.46 -34.02
CA GLN A 230 -1.68 -8.99 -32.63
C GLN A 230 -2.10 -7.53 -32.32
N THR A 231 -3.38 -7.41 -31.94
CA THR A 231 -3.78 -6.61 -30.76
C THR A 231 -4.97 -7.31 -30.11
N ASN A 232 -4.77 -7.81 -28.89
CA ASN A 232 -5.79 -8.53 -28.13
C ASN A 232 -6.56 -7.56 -27.21
N ASP A 233 -7.83 -7.30 -27.53
CA ASP A 233 -8.74 -6.46 -26.73
C ASP A 233 -8.95 -6.98 -25.28
N ALA A 234 -8.56 -8.22 -24.99
CA ALA A 234 -8.67 -8.81 -23.66
C ALA A 234 -7.86 -8.04 -22.60
N GLU A 235 -6.64 -7.62 -22.93
CA GLU A 235 -5.77 -6.88 -21.98
C GLU A 235 -6.37 -5.53 -21.62
N TYR A 236 -6.94 -4.82 -22.59
CA TYR A 236 -7.64 -3.55 -22.38
C TYR A 236 -8.85 -3.69 -21.45
N LYS A 237 -9.67 -4.73 -21.67
CA LYS A 237 -10.84 -5.03 -20.83
C LYS A 237 -10.41 -5.35 -19.40
N GLN A 238 -9.33 -6.11 -19.23
CA GLN A 238 -8.80 -6.46 -17.91
C GLN A 238 -8.30 -5.22 -17.14
N VAL A 239 -7.50 -4.36 -17.79
CA VAL A 239 -7.01 -3.12 -17.16
C VAL A 239 -8.17 -2.21 -16.76
N THR A 240 -9.19 -2.09 -17.62
CA THR A 240 -10.39 -1.30 -17.34
C THR A 240 -11.17 -1.83 -16.14
N ALA A 241 -11.34 -3.15 -16.03
CA ALA A 241 -12.02 -3.79 -14.91
C ALA A 241 -11.27 -3.59 -13.58
N ASN A 242 -9.94 -3.82 -13.59
CA ASN A 242 -9.09 -3.60 -12.43
C ASN A 242 -9.13 -2.15 -11.96
N MET A 243 -9.13 -1.20 -12.90
CA MET A 243 -9.18 0.22 -12.59
C MET A 243 -10.49 0.62 -11.90
N LYS A 244 -11.63 0.13 -12.40
CA LYS A 244 -12.93 0.35 -11.75
C LYS A 244 -12.95 -0.18 -10.32
N TYR A 245 -12.49 -1.40 -10.12
CA TYR A 245 -12.43 -2.04 -8.80
C TYR A 245 -11.60 -1.24 -7.79
N VAL A 246 -10.39 -0.81 -8.18
CA VAL A 246 -9.52 0.02 -7.32
C VAL A 246 -10.20 1.35 -6.99
N ASN A 247 -10.87 1.97 -7.97
CA ASN A 247 -11.53 3.25 -7.79
C ASN A 247 -12.72 3.15 -6.81
N GLU A 248 -13.49 2.06 -6.88
CA GLU A 248 -14.59 1.79 -5.95
C GLU A 248 -14.10 1.60 -4.50
N LEU A 249 -13.04 0.83 -4.31
CA LEU A 249 -12.45 0.61 -2.98
C LEU A 249 -11.90 1.89 -2.36
N VAL A 250 -11.13 2.69 -3.11
CA VAL A 250 -10.49 3.92 -2.57
C VAL A 250 -11.51 5.05 -2.33
N ASN A 251 -12.64 5.05 -3.04
CA ASN A 251 -13.72 6.01 -2.81
C ASN A 251 -14.69 5.61 -1.70
N ASN A 252 -14.55 4.41 -1.12
CA ASN A 252 -15.38 4.00 0.00
C ASN A 252 -15.14 4.93 1.22
N PRO A 253 -16.13 5.74 1.63
CA PRO A 253 -15.97 6.69 2.73
C PRO A 253 -15.73 5.98 4.07
N GLU A 254 -16.19 4.75 4.23
CA GLU A 254 -15.96 3.94 5.43
C GLU A 254 -14.48 3.56 5.58
N MET A 255 -13.74 3.45 4.48
CA MET A 255 -12.30 3.19 4.51
C MET A 255 -11.45 4.44 4.77
N ARG A 256 -12.04 5.63 4.84
CA ARG A 256 -11.32 6.90 5.08
C ARG A 256 -11.35 7.35 6.53
N HIS A 257 -12.31 6.86 7.30
CA HIS A 257 -12.49 7.24 8.70
C HIS A 257 -12.36 6.02 9.60
N ILE A 258 -11.49 6.08 10.61
CA ILE A 258 -11.64 5.21 11.77
C ILE A 258 -12.90 5.67 12.50
N ARG A 259 -14.02 5.01 12.20
CA ARG A 259 -15.36 5.39 12.66
C ARG A 259 -15.35 5.65 14.17
N GLY A 260 -15.79 6.85 14.57
CA GLY A 260 -15.91 7.25 15.98
C GLY A 260 -14.60 7.56 16.71
N MET A 261 -13.42 7.49 16.11
CA MET A 261 -12.17 7.82 16.83
C MET A 261 -12.03 9.32 17.10
N ASN A 262 -12.28 10.17 16.11
CA ASN A 262 -12.27 11.63 16.28
C ASN A 262 -13.33 12.09 17.29
N THR A 263 -14.52 11.48 17.26
CA THR A 263 -15.60 11.74 18.23
C THR A 263 -15.17 11.35 19.64
N ARG A 264 -14.56 10.17 19.82
CA ARG A 264 -14.06 9.71 21.13
C ARG A 264 -12.93 10.58 21.64
N LEU A 265 -11.96 10.96 20.81
CA LEU A 265 -10.86 11.87 21.17
C LEU A 265 -11.38 13.25 21.58
N THR A 266 -12.33 13.81 20.82
CA THR A 266 -12.94 15.12 21.13
C THR A 266 -13.76 15.06 22.43
N GLN A 267 -14.49 13.96 22.66
CA GLN A 267 -15.23 13.73 23.91
C GLN A 267 -14.28 13.59 25.10
N LEU A 268 -13.17 12.87 24.93
CA LEU A 268 -12.15 12.67 25.95
C LEU A 268 -11.48 14.00 26.33
N ASP A 269 -11.12 14.81 25.34
CA ASP A 269 -10.51 16.14 25.54
C ASP A 269 -11.47 17.09 26.26
N SER A 270 -12.75 17.06 25.87
CA SER A 270 -13.84 17.76 26.57
C SER A 270 -14.01 17.28 28.02
N MET A 271 -13.87 15.97 28.28
CA MET A 271 -13.92 15.41 29.63
C MET A 271 -12.72 15.81 30.49
N PHE A 272 -11.51 15.85 29.92
CA PHE A 272 -10.30 16.32 30.60
C PHE A 272 -10.40 17.82 30.96
N HIS A 273 -10.91 18.64 30.03
CA HIS A 273 -11.12 20.07 30.30
C HIS A 273 -12.26 20.36 31.29
N LYS A 274 -13.35 19.57 31.27
CA LYS A 274 -14.47 19.75 32.22
C LYS A 274 -14.18 19.23 33.63
N LYS A 275 -13.39 18.15 33.77
CA LYS A 275 -13.06 17.55 35.08
C LYS A 275 -11.63 17.90 35.49
N GLY A 276 -11.42 19.15 35.87
CA GLY A 276 -10.21 19.53 36.61
C GLY A 276 -9.99 18.61 37.81
N ARG A 277 -8.85 17.90 37.84
CA ARG A 277 -8.20 17.27 39.00
C ARG A 277 -9.07 16.34 39.89
N LYS A 278 -9.84 15.41 39.32
CA LYS A 278 -10.36 14.25 40.09
C LYS A 278 -9.89 12.93 39.48
N CYS A 279 -8.68 12.52 39.87
CA CYS A 279 -7.90 11.45 39.22
C CYS A 279 -8.57 10.07 39.16
N ILE A 280 -9.33 9.67 40.19
CA ILE A 280 -9.80 8.26 40.29
C ILE A 280 -10.99 7.97 39.36
N ALA A 281 -11.96 8.89 39.24
CA ALA A 281 -13.09 8.73 38.33
C ALA A 281 -12.70 8.89 36.85
N LEU A 282 -11.62 9.63 36.56
CA LEU A 282 -11.06 9.77 35.22
C LEU A 282 -10.36 8.50 34.76
N VAL A 283 -9.61 7.83 35.64
CA VAL A 283 -8.96 6.54 35.33
C VAL A 283 -9.99 5.45 35.04
N VAL A 284 -11.03 5.33 35.86
CA VAL A 284 -12.10 4.34 35.62
C VAL A 284 -12.87 4.65 34.33
N ALA A 285 -13.20 5.91 34.06
CA ALA A 285 -13.87 6.30 32.82
C ALA A 285 -13.00 6.07 31.58
N ALA A 286 -11.70 6.38 31.64
CA ALA A 286 -10.76 6.14 30.54
C ALA A 286 -10.54 4.64 30.27
N VAL A 287 -10.40 3.82 31.32
CA VAL A 287 -10.30 2.36 31.16
C VAL A 287 -11.56 1.79 30.51
N ILE A 288 -12.76 2.20 30.94
CA ILE A 288 -14.04 1.75 30.35
C ILE A 288 -14.20 2.22 28.89
N PHE A 289 -13.63 3.38 28.52
CA PHE A 289 -13.77 3.92 27.17
C PHE A 289 -12.81 3.32 26.14
N PHE A 290 -11.71 2.71 26.60
CA PHE A 290 -10.66 2.14 25.77
C PHE A 290 -10.62 0.60 25.75
N THR A 291 -11.41 -0.08 26.60
CA THR A 291 -11.75 -1.51 26.49
C THR A 291 -12.99 -1.75 25.66
#